data_AF-A0A0F9LP15-F1
#
_entry.id   AF-A0A0F9LP15-F1
#
_cell.length_a   1.000
_cell.length_b   1.000
_cell.length_c   1.000
_cell.angle_alpha   90.00
_cell.angle_beta   90.00
_cell.angle_gamma   90.00
#
_symmetry.space_group_name_H-M   'P 1'
#
loop_
_entity.id
_entity.type
_entity.pdbx_description
1 polymer ?
#
loop_
_entity_poly.entity_id
_entity_poly.type
_entity_poly.pdbx_seq_one_letter_code
_entity_poly.pdbx_strand_id
1 'polypeptide(L)' 'MTSEIKYTCGCKFSTTKLEEAVKHSDSNIHIMTVLGTIKPETRKED' A
#
# COMPACT_ATOMS: atom_id res chain seq x y z
N MET A 1 11.44 -7.72 -7.92
CA MET A 1 10.40 -6.67 -7.97
C MET A 1 10.13 -6.21 -6.54
N THR A 2 10.24 -4.92 -6.24
CA THR A 2 9.79 -4.39 -4.93
C THR A 2 9.02 -3.11 -5.22
N SER A 3 7.70 -3.24 -5.37
CA SER A 3 6.79 -2.10 -5.42
C SER A 3 6.70 -1.54 -4.01
N GLU A 4 7.07 -0.28 -3.82
CA GLU A 4 6.91 0.39 -2.53
C GLU A 4 5.43 0.79 -2.40
N ILE A 5 4.67 -0.05 -1.70
CA ILE A 5 3.25 0.19 -1.39
C ILE A 5 3.15 0.71 0.04
N LYS A 6 2.50 1.86 0.20
CA LYS A 6 2.19 2.46 1.48
C LYS A 6 0.68 2.52 1.67
N TYR A 7 0.21 1.91 2.74
CA TYR A 7 -1.18 1.91 3.18
C TYR A 7 -1.37 3.01 4.22
N THR A 8 -2.38 3.85 4.04
CA THR A 8 -2.69 4.96 4.95
C THR A 8 -4.16 4.94 5.33
N CYS A 9 -4.48 5.33 6.56
CA CYS A 9 -5.83 5.42 7.09
C CYS A 9 -6.07 6.81 7.67
N GLY A 10 -7.31 7.32 7.55
CA GLY A 10 -7.68 8.67 8.00
C GLY A 10 -7.50 8.92 9.50
N CYS A 11 -7.37 7.85 10.30
CA CYS A 11 -7.07 7.91 11.74
C CYS A 11 -5.58 8.17 12.07
N LYS A 12 -4.77 8.57 11.08
CA LYS A 12 -3.30 8.77 11.16
C LYS A 12 -2.48 7.48 11.22
N PHE A 13 -3.09 6.32 10.98
CA PHE A 13 -2.36 5.06 10.84
C PHE A 13 -1.73 4.94 9.44
N SER A 14 -0.48 4.48 9.37
CA SER A 14 0.19 4.17 8.10
C SER A 14 1.15 3.00 8.25
N THR A 15 1.18 2.11 7.25
CA THR A 15 2.08 0.94 7.21
C THR A 15 2.47 0.61 5.76
N THR A 16 3.58 -0.09 5.57
CA THR A 16 3.98 -0.66 4.27
C THR A 16 3.66 -2.15 4.18
N LYS A 17 3.20 -2.77 5.27
CA LYS A 17 2.84 -4.18 5.32
C LYS A 17 1.34 -4.37 5.08
N LEU A 18 1.00 -5.20 4.10
CA LEU A 18 -0.39 -5.50 3.77
C LEU A 18 -1.15 -6.13 4.95
N GLU A 19 -0.54 -7.07 5.68
CA GLU A 19 -1.20 -7.75 6.79
C GLU A 19 -1.61 -6.79 7.92
N GLU A 20 -0.76 -5.82 8.25
CA GLU A 20 -1.06 -4.79 9.25
C GLU A 20 -2.17 -3.86 8.77
N ALA A 21 -2.19 -3.53 7.47
CA ALA A 21 -3.26 -2.73 6.86
C ALA A 21 -4.62 -3.45 6.93
N VAL A 22 -4.67 -4.73 6.55
CA VAL A 22 -5.89 -5.54 6.59
C VAL A 22 -6.42 -5.66 8.03
N LYS A 23 -5.56 -6.01 8.99
CA LYS A 23 -5.96 -6.11 10.41
C LYS A 23 -6.50 -4.78 10.95
N HIS A 24 -5.87 -3.67 10.58
CA HIS A 24 -6.29 -2.34 11.02
C HIS A 24 -7.65 -1.93 10.42
N SER A 25 -7.88 -2.23 9.13
CA SER A 25 -9.15 -1.98 8.44
C SER A 25 -10.29 -2.80 9.05
N ASP A 26 -10.05 -4.09 9.31
CA ASP A 26 -11.04 -5.03 9.86
C ASP A 26 -11.44 -4.67 11.31
N SER A 27 -10.45 -4.37 12.16
CA SER A 27 -10.70 -4.07 13.59
C SER A 27 -11.48 -2.79 13.84
N ASN A 28 -11.47 -1.83 12.90
CA ASN A 28 -12.11 -0.51 13.09
C ASN A 28 -13.11 -0.14 11.99
N ILE A 29 -13.38 -1.03 11.02
CA ILE A 29 -14.23 -0.77 9.84
C ILE A 29 -13.81 0.53 9.13
N HIS A 30 -12.51 0.67 8.88
CA HIS A 30 -11.95 1.87 8.24
C HIS A 30 -11.62 1.65 6.77
N ILE A 31 -11.91 2.65 5.94
CA ILE A 31 -11.48 2.71 4.54
C ILE A 31 -9.99 3.08 4.49
N MET A 32 -9.18 2.24 3.85
CA MET A 32 -7.75 2.49 3.66
C MET A 32 -7.44 3.02 2.26
N THR A 33 -6.58 4.02 2.20
CA THR A 33 -6.04 4.56 0.95
C THR A 33 -4.69 3.91 0.67
N VAL A 34 -4.57 3.28 -0.51
CA VAL A 34 -3.34 2.64 -0.99
C VAL A 34 -2.60 3.61 -1.90
N LEU A 35 -1.37 3.96 -1.53
CA LEU A 35 -0.46 4.74 -2.36
C LEU A 35 0.66 3.81 -2.81
N GLY A 36 0.80 3.62 -4.12
CA GLY A 36 1.85 2.80 -4.70
C GLY A 36 2.57 3.56 -5.80
N THR A 37 3.89 3.45 -5.85
CA THR A 37 4.69 3.94 -6.97
C THR A 37 4.94 2.79 -7.92
N ILE A 38 4.35 2.84 -9.11
CA ILE A 38 4.68 1.91 -10.19
C ILE A 38 6.00 2.39 -10.79
N LYS A 39 7.10 1.67 -10.56
CA LYS A 39 8.32 1.90 -11.35
C LYS A 39 8.02 1.43 -12.78
N PRO A 40 8.10 2.31 -13.80
CA PRO A 40 7.99 1.87 -15.18
C PRO A 40 9.15 0.91 -15.46
N GLU A 41 8.85 -0.27 -15.99
CA GLU A 41 9.88 -1.16 -16.50
C GLU A 41 10.51 -0.48 -17.73
N THR A 42 11.83 -0.29 -17.74
CA THR A 42 12.56 -0.05 -18.98
C THR A 42 12.36 -1.29 -19.84
N ARG A 43 11.39 -1.22 -20.75
CA ARG A 43 11.21 -2.19 -21.84
C ARG A 43 12.50 -2.18 -22.64
N LYS A 44 13.35 -3.19 -22.47
CA LYS A 44 14.39 -3.48 -23.46
C LYS A 44 13.62 -4.09 -24.64
N GLU A 45 13.38 -3.28 -25.66
CA GLU A 45 13.07 -3.79 -26.99
C GLU A 45 14.37 -4.40 -27.52
N ASP A 46 14.36 -5.72 -27.72
CA ASP A 46 15.38 -6.48 -28.46
C ASP A 46 15.39 -6.11 -29.95
#